data_AF-A0A536X3C9-F1
#
_entry.id   AF-A0A536X3C9-F1
#
_cell.length_a   1.000
_cell.length_b   1.000
_cell.length_c   1.000
_cell.angle_alpha   90.00
_cell.angle_beta   90.00
_cell.angle_gamma   90.00
#
_symmetry.space_group_name_H-M   'P 1'
#
loop_
_entity.id
_entity.type
_entity.pdbx_description
1 polymer ?
#
loop_
_entity_poly.entity_id
_entity_poly.type
_entity_poly.pdbx_seq_one_letter_code
_entity_poly.pdbx_strand_id
1 'polypeptide(L)'
;IFGANWCPDCRALDQALSTGKNAELVAREFKVVKVDVGNFDRNLDLAARYGNPIKKGIPAAVVLSPEDQVLYATRLGELADARHMSDTGIYEFFKRVVQSAKQGR
;
A
#
# COMPACT_ATOMS: atom_id res chain seq x y z
N ILE A 1 -1.18 -2.82 -3.63
CA ILE A 1 -0.97 -3.23 -2.22
C ILE A 1 -0.61 -4.69 -2.19
N PHE A 2 0.59 -5.02 -1.75
CA PHE A 2 1.06 -6.39 -1.56
C PHE A 2 0.69 -6.87 -0.17
N GLY A 3 0.15 -8.08 -0.05
CA GLY A 3 -0.25 -8.66 1.21
C GLY A 3 -0.72 -10.10 1.05
N ALA A 4 -1.25 -10.67 2.13
CA ALA A 4 -1.79 -12.03 2.12
C ALA A 4 -2.96 -12.14 3.11
N ASN A 5 -3.90 -13.05 2.87
CA ASN A 5 -5.09 -13.17 3.71
C ASN A 5 -4.78 -13.64 5.15
N TRP A 6 -3.71 -14.42 5.34
CA TRP A 6 -3.28 -14.87 6.67
C TRP A 6 -2.72 -13.73 7.53
N CYS A 7 -2.23 -12.65 6.90
CA CYS A 7 -1.58 -11.52 7.56
C CYS A 7 -2.63 -10.60 8.24
N PRO A 8 -2.62 -10.46 9.58
CA PRO A 8 -3.60 -9.65 10.30
C PRO A 8 -3.50 -8.17 9.97
N ASP A 9 -2.29 -7.64 9.82
CA ASP A 9 -2.04 -6.24 9.45
C ASP A 9 -2.58 -5.94 8.05
N CYS A 10 -2.50 -6.90 7.14
CA CYS A 10 -3.03 -6.79 5.79
C CYS A 10 -4.55 -6.68 5.79
N ARG A 11 -5.23 -7.49 6.63
CA ARG A 11 -6.69 -7.39 6.80
C ARG A 11 -7.10 -6.09 7.49
N ALA A 12 -6.33 -5.63 8.48
CA ALA A 12 -6.59 -4.36 9.15
C ALA A 12 -6.46 -3.17 8.19
N LEU A 13 -5.39 -3.13 7.39
CA LEU A 13 -5.23 -2.11 6.35
C LEU A 13 -6.36 -2.18 5.34
N ASP A 14 -6.75 -3.37 4.89
CA ASP A 14 -7.83 -3.52 3.92
C ASP A 14 -9.16 -2.94 4.42
N GLN A 15 -9.51 -3.26 5.67
CA GLN A 15 -10.69 -2.69 6.32
C GLN A 15 -10.59 -1.17 6.39
N ALA A 16 -9.45 -0.64 6.83
CA ALA A 16 -9.23 0.79 6.96
C ALA A 16 -9.33 1.53 5.61
N LEU A 17 -8.86 0.94 4.51
CA LEU A 17 -8.98 1.54 3.17
C LEU A 17 -10.38 1.43 2.57
N SER A 18 -11.26 0.64 3.19
CA SER A 18 -12.62 0.39 2.72
C SER A 18 -13.69 1.13 3.54
N THR A 19 -13.29 1.92 4.55
CA THR A 19 -14.23 2.66 5.42
C THR A 19 -13.88 4.14 5.58
N GLY A 20 -14.91 4.94 5.87
CA GLY A 20 -14.81 6.35 6.26
C GLY A 20 -13.98 7.22 5.31
N LYS A 21 -13.24 8.16 5.89
CA LYS A 21 -12.41 9.13 5.15
C LYS A 21 -11.31 8.50 4.30
N ASN A 22 -10.87 7.30 4.67
CA ASN A 22 -9.85 6.56 3.92
C ASN A 22 -10.42 6.04 2.61
N ALA A 23 -11.62 5.43 2.65
CA ALA A 23 -12.31 5.00 1.44
C ALA A 23 -12.56 6.15 0.46
N GLU A 24 -12.98 7.31 0.97
CA GLU A 24 -13.20 8.50 0.14
C GLU A 24 -11.91 9.02 -0.52
N LEU A 25 -10.81 9.06 0.23
CA LEU A 25 -9.49 9.42 -0.30
C LEU A 25 -9.04 8.43 -1.37
N VAL A 26 -9.15 7.13 -1.07
CA VAL A 26 -8.72 6.05 -1.95
C VAL A 26 -9.51 6.04 -3.25
N ALA A 27 -10.85 6.12 -3.17
CA ALA A 27 -11.72 6.11 -4.34
C ALA A 27 -11.49 7.30 -5.28
N ARG A 28 -11.10 8.46 -4.72
CA ARG A 28 -10.85 9.68 -5.48
C ARG A 28 -9.46 9.70 -6.13
N GLU A 29 -8.43 9.30 -5.40
CA GLU A 29 -7.03 9.53 -5.81
C GLU A 29 -6.34 8.28 -6.38
N PHE A 30 -6.91 7.08 -6.15
CA PHE A 30 -6.24 5.82 -6.48
C PHE A 30 -7.15 4.82 -7.20
N LYS A 31 -6.53 3.97 -8.02
CA LYS A 31 -7.07 2.67 -8.40
C LYS A 31 -6.29 1.61 -7.63
N VAL A 32 -6.97 0.91 -6.72
CA VAL A 32 -6.31 -0.06 -5.83
C VAL A 32 -6.32 -1.45 -6.44
N VAL A 33 -5.13 -2.03 -6.55
CA VAL A 33 -4.93 -3.45 -6.85
C VAL A 33 -4.34 -4.14 -5.62
N LYS A 34 -4.96 -5.23 -5.18
CA LYS A 34 -4.43 -6.12 -4.14
C LYS A 34 -3.65 -7.25 -4.80
N VAL A 35 -2.41 -7.45 -4.38
CA VAL A 35 -1.50 -8.47 -4.92
C VAL A 35 -1.21 -9.46 -3.81
N ASP A 36 -1.65 -10.71 -3.99
CA ASP A 36 -1.40 -11.81 -3.07
C ASP A 36 0.07 -12.23 -3.15
N VAL A 37 0.79 -12.24 -2.03
CA VAL A 37 2.16 -12.76 -1.97
C VAL A 37 2.24 -14.16 -1.34
N GLY A 38 1.10 -14.75 -1.01
CA GLY A 38 1.04 -16.06 -0.36
C GLY A 38 1.85 -16.09 0.93
N ASN A 39 2.61 -17.16 1.16
CA ASN A 39 3.59 -17.25 2.25
C ASN A 39 4.96 -16.73 1.79
N PHE A 40 4.97 -15.58 1.11
CA PHE A 40 6.12 -15.03 0.39
C PHE A 40 6.61 -15.94 -0.74
N ASP A 41 5.67 -16.55 -1.47
CA ASP A 41 5.91 -17.52 -2.54
C ASP A 41 5.13 -17.22 -3.85
N ARG A 42 4.34 -16.14 -3.89
CA ARG A 42 3.53 -15.73 -5.06
C ARG A 42 3.83 -14.31 -5.49
N ASN A 43 3.72 -14.04 -6.81
CA ASN A 43 3.89 -12.71 -7.41
C ASN A 43 5.21 -12.00 -7.02
N LEU A 44 6.27 -12.78 -6.75
CA LEU A 44 7.56 -12.28 -6.28
C LEU A 44 8.33 -11.55 -7.39
N ASP A 45 8.11 -11.97 -8.64
CA ASP A 45 8.58 -11.29 -9.85
C ASP A 45 8.00 -9.87 -9.95
N LEU A 46 6.70 -9.71 -9.67
CA LEU A 46 6.04 -8.41 -9.65
C LEU A 46 6.55 -7.55 -8.48
N ALA A 47 6.73 -8.15 -7.30
CA ALA A 47 7.34 -7.45 -6.17
C ALA A 47 8.76 -6.97 -6.53
N ALA A 48 9.58 -7.82 -7.15
CA ALA A 48 10.93 -7.46 -7.59
C ALA A 48 10.92 -6.32 -8.61
N ARG A 49 10.00 -6.36 -9.59
CA ARG A 49 9.84 -5.30 -10.61
C ARG A 49 9.62 -3.92 -10.00
N TYR A 50 8.91 -3.83 -8.87
CA TYR A 50 8.63 -2.57 -8.19
C TYR A 50 9.55 -2.28 -7.00
N GLY A 51 10.77 -2.84 -6.98
CA GLY A 51 11.78 -2.53 -5.97
C GLY A 51 11.66 -3.34 -4.67
N ASN A 52 10.97 -4.47 -4.71
CA ASN A 52 10.79 -5.45 -3.63
C ASN A 52 10.22 -4.85 -2.32
N PRO A 53 9.00 -4.28 -2.38
CA PRO A 53 8.38 -3.58 -1.25
C PRO A 53 8.09 -4.51 -0.05
N ILE A 54 8.02 -5.83 -0.28
CA ILE A 54 7.71 -6.83 0.75
C ILE A 54 8.91 -7.26 1.59
N LYS A 55 10.14 -6.82 1.23
CA LYS A 55 11.38 -7.22 1.90
C LYS A 55 11.42 -6.88 3.40
N LYS A 56 10.67 -5.86 3.82
CA LYS A 56 10.58 -5.40 5.22
C LYS A 56 9.24 -5.70 5.89
N GLY A 57 8.38 -6.48 5.24
CA GLY A 57 7.09 -6.90 5.79
C GLY A 57 5.93 -6.57 4.87
N ILE A 58 4.76 -7.07 5.25
CA ILE A 58 3.46 -6.81 4.61
C ILE A 58 2.45 -6.34 5.67
N PRO A 59 1.45 -5.54 5.30
CA PRO A 59 1.17 -5.05 3.95
C PRO A 59 2.19 -4.01 3.46
N ALA A 60 2.43 -4.00 2.16
CA ALA A 60 3.35 -3.06 1.51
C ALA A 60 2.64 -2.34 0.35
N ALA A 61 2.91 -1.05 0.17
CA ALA A 61 2.27 -0.23 -0.85
C ALA A 61 3.28 0.23 -1.91
N VAL A 62 2.85 0.16 -3.16
CA VAL A 62 3.52 0.80 -4.30
C VAL A 62 2.48 1.67 -4.98
N VAL A 63 2.85 2.91 -5.28
CA VAL A 63 2.06 3.86 -6.04
C VAL A 63 2.75 4.09 -7.37
N LEU A 64 1.98 3.88 -8.44
CA LEU A 64 2.43 3.99 -9.81
C LEU A 64 1.80 5.20 -10.48
N SER A 65 2.50 5.79 -11.45
CA SER A 65 1.90 6.70 -12.42
C SER A 65 1.02 5.91 -13.40
N PRO A 66 0.14 6.58 -14.16
CA PRO A 66 -0.61 5.93 -15.25
C PRO A 66 0.29 5.27 -16.32
N GLU A 67 1.54 5.70 -16.43
CA GLU A 67 2.56 5.20 -17.36
C GLU A 67 3.47 4.11 -16.75
N ASP A 68 3.04 3.47 -15.66
CA ASP A 68 3.76 2.37 -14.98
C ASP A 68 5.09 2.78 -14.31
N GLN A 69 5.24 4.07 -13.97
CA GLN A 69 6.41 4.56 -13.23
C GLN A 69 6.18 4.50 -11.73
N VAL A 70 7.17 4.01 -10.96
CA VAL A 70 7.08 3.98 -9.49
C VAL A 70 7.22 5.41 -8.94
N LEU A 71 6.11 5.97 -8.45
CA LEU A 71 6.08 7.26 -7.77
C LEU A 71 6.44 7.14 -6.29
N TYR A 72 6.04 6.02 -5.68
CA TYR A 72 6.36 5.72 -4.28
C TYR A 72 6.33 4.21 -4.02
N ALA A 73 7.18 3.74 -3.12
CA ALA A 73 7.12 2.37 -2.60
C ALA A 73 7.50 2.37 -1.12
N THR A 74 6.74 1.66 -0.29
CA THR A 74 7.12 1.39 1.10
C THR A 74 8.37 0.53 1.11
N ARG A 75 9.40 0.94 1.85
CA ARG A 75 10.70 0.24 1.89
C ARG A 75 11.13 -0.17 3.29
N LEU A 76 10.50 0.36 4.32
CA LEU A 76 10.90 0.19 5.72
C LEU A 76 9.77 -0.39 6.59
N GLY A 77 8.73 -0.95 5.97
CA GLY A 77 7.61 -1.54 6.70
C GLY A 77 6.66 -0.49 7.25
N GLU A 78 6.51 0.64 6.56
CA GLU A 78 5.69 1.79 6.97
C GLU A 78 4.23 1.42 7.27
N LEU A 79 3.74 0.34 6.67
CA LEU A 79 2.39 -0.21 6.86
C LEU A 79 2.40 -1.62 7.48
N ALA A 80 3.57 -2.16 7.84
CA ALA A 80 3.70 -3.54 8.32
C ALA A 80 3.04 -3.78 9.69
N ASP A 81 2.77 -2.71 10.45
CA ASP A 81 2.06 -2.75 11.73
C ASP A 81 0.68 -2.07 11.64
N ALA A 82 0.02 -2.15 10.48
CA ALA A 82 -1.22 -1.45 10.20
C ALA A 82 -2.36 -1.74 11.21
N ARG A 83 -2.34 -2.88 11.91
CA ARG A 83 -3.36 -3.19 12.92
C ARG A 83 -3.30 -2.29 14.16
N HIS A 84 -2.16 -1.65 14.42
CA HIS A 84 -2.01 -0.67 15.50
C HIS A 84 -1.99 0.77 15.01
N MET A 85 -2.06 0.98 13.69
CA MET A 85 -2.21 2.32 13.12
C MET A 85 -3.64 2.82 13.34
N SER A 86 -3.78 4.11 13.65
CA SER A 86 -5.10 4.75 13.65
C SER A 86 -5.59 5.01 12.23
N ASP A 87 -6.91 5.10 12.04
CA ASP A 87 -7.50 5.49 10.76
C ASP A 87 -6.95 6.83 10.24
N THR A 88 -6.67 7.77 11.14
CA THR A 88 -6.02 9.04 10.81
C THR A 88 -4.57 8.86 10.36
N GLY A 89 -3.83 7.95 10.98
CA GLY A 89 -2.45 7.63 10.56
C GLY A 89 -2.41 7.07 9.14
N ILE A 90 -3.32 6.14 8.83
CA ILE A 90 -3.46 5.56 7.48
C ILE A 90 -3.86 6.66 6.48
N TYR A 91 -4.84 7.50 6.83
CA TYR A 91 -5.28 8.62 6.00
C TYR A 91 -4.12 9.55 5.64
N GLU A 92 -3.38 10.02 6.65
CA GLU A 92 -2.30 10.98 6.46
C GLU A 92 -1.13 10.37 5.68
N PHE A 93 -0.88 9.07 5.83
CA PHE A 93 0.09 8.36 5.01
C PHE A 93 -0.27 8.46 3.52
N PHE A 94 -1.48 8.00 3.13
CA PHE A 94 -1.89 8.02 1.72
C PHE A 94 -2.03 9.43 1.17
N LYS A 95 -2.53 10.38 1.97
CA LYS A 95 -2.63 11.79 1.59
C LYS A 95 -1.26 12.39 1.27
N ARG A 96 -0.24 12.10 2.09
CA ARG A 96 1.14 12.56 1.84
C ARG A 96 1.72 11.96 0.57
N VAL A 97 1.44 10.68 0.29
CA VAL A 97 1.87 10.03 -0.96
C VAL A 97 1.24 10.72 -2.17
N VAL A 98 -0.07 11.03 -2.14
CA VAL A 98 -0.74 11.81 -3.20
C VAL A 98 -0.09 13.18 -3.41
N GLN A 99 0.15 13.91 -2.32
CA GLN A 99 0.74 15.25 -2.39
C GLN A 99 2.14 15.22 -3.00
N SER A 100 2.96 14.26 -2.60
CA SER A 100 4.33 14.10 -3.11
C SER A 100 4.32 13.71 -4.60
N ALA A 101 3.43 12.79 -4.99
CA ALA A 101 3.26 12.37 -6.37
C ALA A 101 2.80 13.51 -7.31
N LYS A 102 1.97 14.45 -6.81
CA LYS A 102 1.51 15.61 -7.59
C LYS A 102 2.56 16.72 -7.74
N GLN A 103 3.49 16.84 -6.79
CA GLN A 103 4.54 17.88 -6.82
C GLN A 103 5.70 17.56 -7.77
N GLY A 104 5.92 16.27 -8.07
CA GLY A 104 6.95 15.82 -9.01
C GLY A 104 6.48 15.71 -10.47
N ARG A 105 5.29 16.24 -10.79
CA ARG A 105 4.68 16.22 -12.11
C ARG A 105 4.73 17.60 -12.74
#